data_AF-G9KC76-F1
#
_entry.id   AF-G9KC76-F1
#
_cell.length_a   1.000
_cell.length_b   1.000
_cell.length_c   1.000
_cell.angle_alpha   90.00
_cell.angle_beta   90.00
_cell.angle_gamma   90.00
#
_symmetry.space_group_name_H-M   'P 1'
#
loop_
_entity.id
_entity.type
_entity.pdbx_description
1 polymer ?
#
loop_
_entity_poly.entity_id
_entity_poly.type
_entity_poly.pdbx_seq_one_letter_code
_entity_poly.pdbx_strand_id
1 'polypeptide(L)'
;DNQPVIDLIEAKMGILELLDEECLLPHGTDENWLQKLYNNFVNKNSFFEKPRMSSASFIIQHFADKVEYKCEGFLEKNRDTVYDMLVEIMRAS
;
A
#
# COMPACT_ATOMS: atom_id res chain seq x y z
N ASP A 1 -6.15 9.15 -20.87
CA ASP A 1 -7.16 8.35 -20.17
C ASP A 1 -6.50 7.77 -18.94
N ASN A 2 -7.08 8.00 -17.75
CA ASN A 2 -6.46 7.64 -16.46
C ASN A 2 -7.10 6.41 -15.83
N GLN A 3 -8.07 5.78 -16.48
CA GLN A 3 -8.76 4.62 -15.92
C GLN A 3 -7.79 3.48 -15.55
N PRO A 4 -6.75 3.15 -16.35
CA PRO A 4 -5.85 2.06 -16.00
C PRO A 4 -5.04 2.27 -14.71
N VAL A 5 -4.68 3.52 -14.38
CA VAL A 5 -3.95 3.82 -13.13
C VAL A 5 -4.92 3.91 -11.94
N ILE A 6 -6.16 4.35 -12.18
CA ILE A 6 -7.22 4.30 -11.19
C ILE A 6 -7.49 2.83 -10.82
N ASP A 7 -7.69 1.97 -11.82
CA ASP A 7 -7.92 0.53 -11.61
C ASP A 7 -6.75 -0.15 -10.89
N LEU A 8 -5.50 0.23 -11.20
CA LEU A 8 -4.32 -0.27 -10.48
C LEU A 8 -4.41 0.02 -8.96
N ILE A 9 -5.01 1.15 -8.58
CA ILE A 9 -5.09 1.59 -7.19
C ILE A 9 -6.34 1.01 -6.49
N GLU A 10 -7.52 1.15 -7.11
CA GLU A 10 -8.82 0.92 -6.46
C GLU A 10 -9.54 -0.37 -6.89
N ALA A 11 -9.14 -1.00 -7.99
CA ALA A 11 -9.85 -2.18 -8.48
C ALA A 11 -9.61 -3.38 -7.57
N LYS A 12 -10.38 -4.43 -7.85
CA LYS A 12 -10.18 -5.73 -7.22
C LYS A 12 -8.80 -6.29 -7.61
N MET A 13 -8.02 -6.71 -6.61
CA MET A 13 -6.59 -7.02 -6.67
C MET A 13 -5.69 -5.81 -6.97
N GLY A 14 -6.16 -4.59 -6.69
CA GLY A 14 -5.41 -3.35 -6.76
C GLY A 14 -4.51 -3.13 -5.53
N ILE A 15 -3.78 -2.01 -5.54
CA ILE A 15 -2.80 -1.69 -4.48
C ILE A 15 -3.48 -1.55 -3.11
N LEU A 16 -4.65 -0.91 -3.04
CA LEU A 16 -5.36 -0.67 -1.77
C LEU A 16 -5.97 -1.95 -1.19
N GLU A 17 -6.60 -2.80 -2.01
CA GLU A 17 -7.15 -4.07 -1.52
C GLU A 17 -6.04 -5.00 -1.01
N LEU A 18 -4.90 -5.07 -1.70
CA LEU A 18 -3.74 -5.83 -1.24
C LEU A 18 -3.15 -5.28 0.07
N LEU A 19 -3.26 -3.97 0.31
CA LEU A 19 -2.85 -3.34 1.57
C LEU A 19 -3.79 -3.73 2.70
N ASP A 20 -5.10 -3.69 2.47
CA ASP A 20 -6.12 -4.09 3.44
C ASP A 20 -5.97 -5.57 3.83
N GLU A 21 -5.77 -6.45 2.85
CA GLU A 21 -5.51 -7.88 3.10
C GLU A 21 -4.29 -8.09 3.99
N GLU A 22 -3.20 -7.35 3.76
CA GLU A 22 -1.99 -7.47 4.59
C GLU A 22 -2.21 -6.89 6.00
N CYS A 23 -3.00 -5.82 6.12
CA CYS A 23 -3.32 -5.22 7.41
C CYS A 23 -4.07 -6.19 8.34
N LEU A 24 -4.90 -7.07 7.76
CA LEU A 24 -5.65 -8.11 8.48
C LEU A 24 -4.78 -9.28 8.98
N LEU A 25 -3.58 -9.46 8.42
CA LEU A 25 -2.68 -10.52 8.87
C LEU A 25 -2.05 -10.17 10.22
N PRO A 26 -2.02 -11.10 11.18
CA PRO A 26 -1.45 -10.86 12.52
C PRO A 26 0.06 -10.55 12.48
N HIS A 27 0.75 -10.98 11.41
CA HIS A 27 2.17 -10.73 11.16
C HIS A 27 2.40 -10.08 9.78
N GLY A 28 1.41 -9.35 9.26
CA GLY A 28 1.57 -8.57 8.04
C GLY A 28 2.63 -7.48 8.22
N THR A 29 3.51 -7.33 7.23
CA THR A 29 4.58 -6.32 7.23
C THR A 29 4.56 -5.52 5.93
N ASP A 30 5.06 -4.28 5.98
CA ASP A 30 5.22 -3.42 4.80
C ASP A 30 6.06 -4.11 3.71
N GLU A 31 7.07 -4.89 4.11
CA GLU A 31 7.93 -5.64 3.19
C GLU A 31 7.17 -6.75 2.46
N ASN A 32 6.35 -7.53 3.17
CA ASN A 32 5.56 -8.59 2.56
C ASN A 32 4.49 -8.01 1.62
N TRP A 33 3.81 -6.94 2.03
CA TRP A 33 2.90 -6.21 1.16
C TRP A 33 3.61 -5.72 -0.11
N LEU A 34 4.78 -5.10 0.03
CA LEU A 34 5.57 -4.65 -1.12
C LEU A 34 5.97 -5.81 -2.05
N GLN A 35 6.35 -6.97 -1.51
CA GLN A 35 6.60 -8.16 -2.32
C GLN A 35 5.36 -8.63 -3.07
N LYS A 36 4.17 -8.58 -2.43
CA LYS A 36 2.90 -8.87 -3.12
C LYS A 36 2.66 -7.89 -4.27
N LEU A 37 2.90 -6.60 -4.09
CA LEU A 37 2.79 -5.61 -5.17
C LEU A 37 3.74 -5.97 -6.34
N TYR A 38 5.00 -6.29 -6.02
CA TYR A 38 5.97 -6.66 -7.05
C TYR A 38 5.53 -7.89 -7.85
N ASN A 39 5.09 -8.94 -7.16
CA ASN A 39 4.66 -10.18 -7.80
C ASN A 39 3.41 -10.00 -8.69
N ASN A 40 2.52 -9.08 -8.31
CA ASN A 40 1.27 -8.83 -9.04
C ASN A 40 1.43 -7.86 -10.21
N PHE A 41 2.31 -6.86 -10.11
CA PHE A 41 2.32 -5.76 -11.07
C PHE A 41 3.62 -5.58 -11.87
N VAL A 42 4.78 -6.00 -11.34
CA VAL A 42 6.06 -5.83 -12.06
C VAL A 42 6.04 -6.67 -13.33
N ASN A 43 6.39 -6.04 -14.46
CA ASN A 43 6.32 -6.61 -15.82
C ASN A 43 4.92 -7.01 -16.31
N LYS A 44 3.87 -6.75 -15.53
CA LYS A 44 2.47 -7.05 -15.88
C LYS A 44 1.65 -5.78 -16.12
N ASN A 45 1.96 -4.69 -15.42
CA ASN A 45 1.29 -3.41 -15.56
C ASN A 45 2.30 -2.31 -15.89
N SER A 46 2.11 -1.60 -17.01
CA SER A 46 3.00 -0.53 -17.46
C SER A 46 2.98 0.73 -16.58
N PHE A 47 1.99 0.85 -15.68
CA PHE A 47 1.88 1.97 -14.73
C PHE A 47 2.54 1.68 -13.39
N PHE A 48 3.09 0.49 -13.19
CA PHE A 48 3.76 0.08 -11.97
C PHE A 48 5.22 -0.31 -12.23
N GLU A 49 6.15 0.32 -11.52
CA GLU A 49 7.58 0.10 -11.68
C GLU A 49 8.27 -0.19 -10.35
N LYS A 50 9.30 -1.04 -10.41
CA LYS A 50 10.21 -1.26 -9.28
C LYS A 50 11.46 -0.39 -9.46
N PRO A 51 11.80 0.49 -8.50
CA PRO A 51 13.03 1.26 -8.54
C PRO A 51 14.27 0.35 -8.55
N ARG A 52 15.29 0.74 -9.31
CA ARG A 52 16.52 -0.08 -9.47
C ARG A 52 17.39 -0.13 -8.21
N MET A 53 17.42 0.95 -7.43
CA MET A 53 18.33 1.09 -6.29
C MET A 53 17.66 0.90 -4.92
N SER A 54 16.33 0.84 -4.88
CA SER A 54 15.57 0.68 -3.64
C SER A 54 14.78 -0.62 -3.67
N SER A 55 14.92 -1.42 -2.62
CA SER A 55 14.11 -2.62 -2.41
C SER A 55 12.83 -2.36 -1.63
N ALA A 56 12.67 -1.15 -1.06
CA ALA A 56 11.63 -0.77 -0.10
C ALA A 56 10.70 0.36 -0.63
N SER A 57 10.60 0.52 -1.95
CA SER A 57 9.73 1.51 -2.57
C SER A 57 9.19 1.03 -3.91
N PHE A 58 8.04 1.56 -4.34
CA PHE A 58 7.44 1.28 -5.64
C PHE A 58 7.11 2.59 -6.36
N ILE A 59 7.01 2.54 -7.69
CA ILE A 59 6.73 3.71 -8.51
C ILE A 59 5.39 3.52 -9.22
N ILE A 60 4.54 4.55 -9.16
CA ILE A 60 3.31 4.63 -9.95
C ILE A 60 3.47 5.73 -11.00
N GLN A 61 3.16 5.41 -12.25
CA GLN A 61 3.02 6.40 -13.31
C GLN A 61 1.65 7.08 -13.21
N HIS A 62 1.59 8.24 -12.55
CA HIS A 62 0.39 9.08 -12.55
C HIS A 62 0.29 9.87 -13.86
N PHE A 63 -0.84 10.56 -14.03
CA PHE A 63 -1.09 11.39 -15.22
C PHE A 63 -0.04 12.51 -15.38
N ALA A 64 0.44 13.05 -14.26
CA ALA A 64 1.34 14.20 -14.23
C ALA A 64 2.81 13.77 -14.29
N ASP A 65 3.18 12.78 -13.47
CA ASP A 65 4.55 12.28 -13.38
C ASP A 65 4.61 10.91 -12.68
N LYS A 66 5.79 10.29 -12.69
CA LYS A 66 6.12 9.12 -11.88
C LYS A 66 6.34 9.54 -10.44
N VAL A 67 5.68 8.85 -9.52
CA VAL A 67 5.84 9.09 -8.08
C VAL A 67 6.36 7.83 -7.42
N GLU A 68 7.47 7.97 -6.68
CA GLU A 68 8.04 6.90 -5.86
C GLU A 68 7.47 6.94 -4.44
N TYR A 69 6.90 5.83 -3.99
CA TYR A 69 6.32 5.64 -2.66
C TYR A 69 7.18 4.67 -1.86
N LYS A 70 7.60 5.09 -0.66
CA LYS A 70 8.28 4.20 0.30
C LYS A 70 7.26 3.32 1.00
N CYS A 71 7.52 2.02 1.13
CA CYS A 71 6.56 1.11 1.77
C CYS A 71 6.46 1.29 3.29
N GLU A 72 7.48 1.86 3.91
CA GLU A 72 7.58 2.02 5.37
C GLU A 72 6.39 2.80 5.96
N GLY A 73 5.70 2.17 6.92
CA GLY A 73 4.59 2.76 7.66
C GLY A 73 3.26 2.76 6.91
N PHE A 74 3.14 2.07 5.78
CA PHE A 74 1.86 1.94 5.07
C PHE A 74 0.84 1.15 5.88
N LEU A 75 1.21 -0.01 6.43
CA LEU A 75 0.30 -0.82 7.23
C LEU A 75 -0.12 -0.12 8.52
N GLU A 76 0.83 0.52 9.21
CA GLU A 76 0.56 1.26 10.44
C GLU A 76 -0.46 2.38 10.20
N LYS A 77 -0.23 3.19 9.17
CA LYS A 77 -1.13 4.30 8.80
C LYS A 77 -2.50 3.81 8.31
N ASN A 78 -2.56 2.67 7.63
CA ASN A 78 -3.80 2.13 7.11
C ASN A 78 -4.66 1.46 8.20
N ARG A 79 -4.03 0.84 9.20
CA ARG A 79 -4.75 0.24 10.33
C ARG A 79 -5.52 1.28 11.14
N ASP A 80 -5.02 2.52 11.19
CA ASP A 80 -5.62 3.65 11.94
C ASP A 80 -6.05 3.26 13.37
N THR A 81 -5.33 2.31 13.98
CA THR A 81 -5.71 1.74 15.27
C THR A 81 -5.22 2.65 16.39
N VAL A 82 -6.15 3.16 17.17
CA VAL A 82 -5.86 3.78 18.47
C VAL A 82 -5.92 2.69 19.54
N TYR A 83 -4.96 2.68 20.46
CA TYR A 83 -4.98 1.75 21.60
C TYR A 83 -6.30 1.86 22.38
N ASP A 84 -7.00 0.74 22.54
CA ASP A 84 -8.31 0.69 23.23
C ASP A 84 -8.28 1.31 24.63
N MET A 85 -7.17 1.14 25.38
CA MET A 85 -7.00 1.75 26.70
C MET A 85 -7.10 3.29 26.65
N LEU A 86 -6.52 3.93 25.63
CA LEU A 86 -6.59 5.39 25.48
C LEU A 86 -8.02 5.84 25.14
N VAL A 87 -8.73 5.07 24.32
CA VAL A 87 -10.14 5.32 24.00
C VAL A 87 -11.00 5.19 25.25
N GLU A 88 -10.76 4.17 26.08
CA GLU A 88 -11.50 3.94 27.32
C GLU A 88 -11.29 5.05 28.35
N ILE A 89 -10.05 5.51 28.54
CA ILE A 89 -9.72 6.65 29.42
C ILE A 89 -10.43 7.93 28.94
N MET A 90 -10.41 8.21 27.63
CA MET A 90 -11.09 9.39 27.07
C MET A 90 -12.61 9.32 27.18
N ARG A 91 -13.22 8.13 27.07
CA ARG A 91 -14.67 7.94 27.24
C ARG A 91 -15.12 7.99 28.70
N ALA A 92 -14.22 7.69 29.63
CA ALA A 92 -14.47 7.76 31.06
C ALA A 92 -14.26 9.18 31.66
N SER A 93 -13.86 10.15 30.84
CA SER A 93 -13.70 11.57 31.22
C SER A 93 -14.96 12.41 30.97
#